data_AF-A0AAW1STJ4-F1
#
_entry.id   AF-A0AAW1STJ4-F1
#
_cell.length_a   1.000
_cell.length_b   1.000
_cell.length_c   1.000
_cell.angle_alpha   90.00
_cell.angle_beta   90.00
_cell.angle_gamma   90.00
#
_symmetry.space_group_name_H-M   'P 1'
#
loop_
_entity.id
_entity.type
_entity.pdbx_description
1 polymer ?
#
loop_
_entity_poly.entity_id
_entity_poly.type
_entity_poly.pdbx_seq_one_letter_code
_entity_poly.pdbx_strand_id
1 'polypeptide(L)'
;MTTASGIYQPIMAIVNCARAFPASASEDGKLDIWQPRILYCLINGLGLLFAAYKVNSMGLLPTSVSDYASLFPSPVVKEVSMPSILL
;
A
#
# COMPACT_ATOMS: atom_id res chain seq x y z
N MET A 1 -0.85 9.48 10.86
CA MET A 1 0.45 9.84 10.25
C MET A 1 1.54 8.76 10.40
N THR A 2 1.23 7.58 10.92
CA THR A 2 2.21 6.48 11.14
C THR A 2 2.18 5.42 10.03
N THR A 3 1.01 5.09 9.46
CA THR A 3 0.87 4.01 8.46
C THR A 3 1.35 4.40 7.06
N ALA A 4 1.00 5.61 6.59
CA ALA A 4 1.45 6.10 5.28
C ALA A 4 2.99 6.28 5.24
N SER A 5 3.55 6.83 6.32
CA SER A 5 5.01 6.95 6.51
C SER A 5 5.68 5.57 6.55
N GLY A 6 5.04 4.58 7.18
CA GLY A 6 5.53 3.19 7.22
C GLY A 6 5.53 2.48 5.87
N ILE A 7 4.82 2.98 4.85
CA ILE A 7 4.85 2.46 3.47
C ILE A 7 5.84 3.26 2.63
N TYR A 8 5.82 4.59 2.74
CA TYR A 8 6.65 5.46 1.93
C TYR A 8 8.15 5.30 2.23
N GLN A 9 8.52 5.16 3.51
CA GLN A 9 9.91 5.01 3.94
C GLN A 9 10.59 3.73 3.38
N PRO A 10 10.02 2.51 3.51
CA PRO A 10 10.63 1.31 2.95
C PRO A 10 10.65 1.32 1.42
N ILE A 11 9.67 1.94 0.75
CA ILE A 11 9.72 2.11 -0.72
C ILE A 11 10.92 2.97 -1.11
N MET A 12 11.08 4.13 -0.48
CA MET A 12 12.20 5.03 -0.76
C MET A 12 13.55 4.40 -0.38
N ALA A 13 13.60 3.57 0.66
CA ALA A 13 14.76 2.79 1.04
C ALA A 13 15.17 1.78 -0.06
N ILE A 14 14.23 1.03 -0.62
CA ILE A 14 14.51 0.05 -1.69
C ILE A 14 14.97 0.77 -2.96
N VAL A 15 14.29 1.84 -3.38
CA VAL A 15 14.65 2.62 -4.58
C VAL A 15 16.04 3.26 -4.44
N ASN A 16 16.38 3.75 -3.24
CA ASN A 16 17.69 4.37 -2.97
C ASN A 16 18.74 3.38 -2.46
N CYS A 17 18.53 2.06 -2.60
CA CYS A 17 19.48 1.05 -2.12
C CYS A 17 20.89 1.22 -2.73
N ALA A 18 20.98 1.62 -4.02
CA ALA A 18 22.26 1.89 -4.67
C ALA A 18 23.02 3.11 -4.10
N ARG A 19 22.31 4.06 -3.49
CA ARG A 19 22.90 5.19 -2.75
C ARG A 19 23.33 4.79 -1.34
N ALA A 20 22.60 3.88 -0.69
CA ALA A 20 22.92 3.39 0.64
C ALA A 20 24.19 2.51 0.66
N PHE A 21 24.45 1.81 -0.46
CA PHE A 21 25.62 0.97 -0.64
C PHE A 21 26.39 1.40 -1.91
N PRO A 22 27.20 2.48 -1.81
CA PRO A 22 27.99 2.94 -2.94
C PRO A 22 29.02 1.89 -3.36
N ALA A 23 29.21 1.73 -4.67
CA ALA A 23 30.15 0.76 -5.22
C ALA A 23 31.63 1.06 -4.86
N SER A 24 31.94 2.31 -4.49
CA SER A 24 33.27 2.72 -4.04
C SER A 24 33.68 2.13 -2.69
N ALA A 25 32.74 1.65 -1.89
CA ALA A 25 33.06 0.95 -0.63
C ALA A 25 33.68 -0.45 -0.87
N SER A 26 33.63 -0.97 -2.11
CA SER A 26 34.26 -2.22 -2.54
C SER A 26 35.64 -2.03 -3.18
N GLU A 27 36.15 -0.80 -3.35
CA GLU A 27 37.42 -0.56 -4.06
C GLU A 27 38.62 -1.27 -3.43
N ASP A 28 38.58 -1.54 -2.12
CA ASP A 28 39.63 -2.29 -1.42
C ASP A 28 39.49 -3.83 -1.54
N GLY A 29 38.48 -4.34 -2.28
CA GLY A 29 38.29 -5.78 -2.53
C GLY A 29 38.03 -6.65 -1.28
N LYS A 30 37.87 -6.00 -0.12
CA LYS A 30 37.96 -6.64 1.20
C LYS A 30 36.61 -6.96 1.83
N LEU A 31 35.52 -6.39 1.31
CA LEU A 31 34.15 -6.64 1.77
C LEU A 31 33.21 -6.91 0.60
N ASP A 32 32.51 -8.05 0.67
CA ASP A 32 31.43 -8.38 -0.24
C ASP A 32 30.17 -7.56 0.12
N ILE A 33 29.82 -6.61 -0.75
CA ILE A 33 28.70 -5.67 -0.54
C ILE A 33 27.37 -6.28 -1.01
N TRP A 34 27.39 -7.37 -1.75
CA TRP A 34 26.18 -8.01 -2.26
C TRP A 34 25.32 -8.60 -1.14
N GLN A 35 25.95 -9.26 -0.17
CA GLN A 35 25.26 -9.85 0.96
C GLN A 35 24.47 -8.82 1.81
N PRO A 36 25.06 -7.70 2.28
CA PRO A 36 24.31 -6.70 3.03
C PRO A 36 23.26 -5.96 2.19
N ARG A 37 23.48 -5.77 0.88
CA ARG A 37 22.49 -5.15 -0.03
C ARG A 37 21.23 -6.01 -0.17
N ILE A 38 21.41 -7.31 -0.38
CA ILE A 38 20.27 -8.25 -0.49
C ILE A 38 19.50 -8.28 0.83
N LEU A 39 20.21 -8.37 1.96
CA LEU A 39 19.57 -8.38 3.28
C LEU A 39 18.78 -7.09 3.55
N TYR A 40 19.34 -5.93 3.20
CA TYR A 40 18.66 -4.64 3.32
C TYR A 40 17.37 -4.59 2.50
N CYS A 41 17.41 -5.02 1.24
CA CYS A 41 16.22 -5.09 0.39
C CYS A 41 15.18 -6.07 0.93
N LEU A 42 15.60 -7.23 1.43
CA LEU A 42 14.70 -8.23 2.01
C LEU A 42 13.97 -7.68 3.25
N ILE A 43 14.69 -7.05 4.17
CA ILE A 43 14.09 -6.51 5.40
C ILE A 43 13.10 -5.39 5.08
N ASN A 44 13.46 -4.45 4.20
CA ASN A 44 12.54 -3.39 3.78
C ASN A 44 11.35 -3.93 2.99
N GLY A 45 11.55 -4.96 2.15
CA GLY A 45 10.50 -5.63 1.40
C GLY A 45 9.50 -6.35 2.31
N LEU A 46 9.99 -7.08 3.32
CA LEU A 46 9.15 -7.71 4.34
C LEU A 46 8.37 -6.68 5.16
N GLY A 47 9.01 -5.57 5.54
CA GLY A 47 8.36 -4.45 6.20
C GLY A 47 7.23 -3.84 5.37
N LEU A 48 7.45 -3.70 4.06
CA LEU A 48 6.44 -3.20 3.12
C LEU A 48 5.26 -4.17 2.97
N LEU A 49 5.52 -5.48 2.84
CA LEU A 49 4.47 -6.50 2.80
C LEU A 49 3.63 -6.51 4.08
N PHE A 50 4.28 -6.42 5.24
CA PHE A 50 3.58 -6.35 6.52
C PHE A 50 2.73 -5.08 6.64
N ALA A 51 3.26 -3.94 6.18
CA ALA A 51 2.50 -2.69 6.14
C ALA A 51 1.29 -2.81 5.20
N ALA A 52 1.44 -3.40 4.02
CA ALA A 52 0.33 -3.65 3.09
C ALA A 52 -0.74 -4.58 3.69
N TYR A 53 -0.34 -5.67 4.34
CA TYR A 53 -1.23 -6.57 5.07
C TYR A 53 -2.02 -5.84 6.16
N LYS A 54 -1.34 -4.95 6.91
CA LYS A 54 -1.97 -4.16 7.96
C LYS A 54 -2.97 -3.15 7.42
N VAL A 55 -2.66 -2.46 6.31
CA VAL A 55 -3.62 -1.54 5.66
C VAL A 55 -4.83 -2.29 5.10
N ASN A 56 -4.63 -3.48 4.53
CA ASN A 56 -5.72 -4.36 4.12
C ASN A 56 -6.61 -4.76 5.30
N SER A 57 -6.00 -5.16 6.43
CA SER A 57 -6.73 -5.53 7.65
C SER A 57 -7.51 -4.36 8.27
N MET A 58 -7.09 -3.12 8.03
CA MET A 58 -7.81 -1.91 8.45
C MET A 58 -8.97 -1.54 7.50
N GLY A 59 -9.15 -2.25 6.38
CA GLY A 59 -10.17 -1.93 5.37
C GLY A 59 -9.92 -0.62 4.63
N LEU A 60 -8.67 -0.12 4.63
CA LEU A 60 -8.30 1.13 3.97
C LEU A 60 -8.01 0.95 2.48
N LEU A 61 -7.76 -0.29 2.04
CA LEU A 61 -7.60 -0.60 0.63
C LEU A 61 -8.98 -0.79 0.00
N PRO A 62 -9.21 -0.25 -1.21
CA PRO A 62 -10.47 -0.44 -1.91
C PRO A 62 -10.55 -1.87 -2.47
N THR A 63 -10.75 -2.85 -1.60
CA THR A 63 -10.82 -4.27 -1.94
C THR A 63 -12.25 -4.80 -1.95
N SER A 64 -13.17 -4.10 -1.29
CA SER A 64 -14.58 -4.49 -1.24
C SER A 64 -15.38 -3.74 -2.29
N VAL A 65 -16.42 -4.38 -2.84
CA VAL A 65 -17.38 -3.73 -3.76
C VAL A 65 -18.02 -2.48 -3.14
N SER A 66 -18.16 -2.45 -1.81
CA SER A 66 -18.69 -1.32 -1.06
C SER A 66 -17.81 -0.07 -1.12
N ASP A 67 -16.49 -0.20 -1.31
CA ASP A 67 -15.60 0.97 -1.50
C ASP A 67 -15.95 1.74 -2.76
N TYR A 68 -16.55 1.07 -3.75
CA TYR A 68 -16.96 1.65 -5.02
C TYR A 68 -18.46 1.95 -5.08
N ALA A 69 -19.22 1.70 -4.01
CA ALA A 69 -20.67 1.91 -3.98
C ALA A 69 -21.05 3.36 -4.33
N SER A 70 -20.20 4.31 -3.98
CA SER A 70 -20.36 5.74 -4.28
C SER A 70 -20.20 6.09 -5.76
N LEU A 71 -19.63 5.21 -6.60
CA LEU A 71 -19.54 5.42 -8.04
C LEU A 71 -20.84 5.07 -8.77
N PHE A 72 -21.72 4.28 -8.17
CA PHE A 72 -22.95 3.85 -8.83
C PHE A 72 -24.04 4.92 -8.70
N PRO A 73 -24.71 5.30 -9.81
CA PRO A 73 -25.83 6.24 -9.75
C PRO A 73 -27.00 5.62 -9.00
N SER A 74 -27.77 6.44 -8.28
CA SER A 74 -28.98 5.97 -7.60
C SER A 74 -30.01 5.49 -8.64
N PRO A 75 -30.72 4.38 -8.37
CA PRO A 75 -31.75 3.92 -9.27
C PRO A 75 -32.88 4.94 -9.35
N VAL A 76 -33.28 5.27 -10.58
CA VAL A 76 -34.45 6.13 -10.84
C VAL A 76 -35.72 5.37 -10.44
N VAL A 77 -36.54 6.00 -9.58
CA VAL A 77 -37.85 5.48 -9.17
C VAL A 77 -38.77 5.46 -10.39
N LYS A 78 -39.09 4.26 -10.89
CA LYS A 78 -39.97 4.08 -12.06
C LYS A 78 -41.45 3.99 -11.70
N GLU A 79 -41.75 3.60 -10.47
CA GLU A 79 -43.11 3.34 -10.02
C GLU A 79 -43.30 3.96 -8.63
N VAL A 80 -44.39 4.69 -8.45
CA VAL A 80 -44.79 5.23 -7.15
C VAL A 80 -46.23 4.76 -6.89
N SER A 81 -46.43 4.01 -5.81
CA SER A 81 -47.78 3.66 -5.35
C SER A 81 -48.35 4.84 -4.57
N MET A 82 -49.45 5.42 -5.04
CA MET A 82 -50.13 6.48 -4.28
C MET A 82 -50.75 5.88 -3.02
N PRO A 83 -50.66 6.56 -1.86
CA PRO A 83 -51.40 6.16 -0.68
C PRO A 83 -52.90 6.25 -0.97
N SER A 84 -53.65 5.26 -0.47
CA SER A 84 -55.10 5.20 -0.64
C SER A 84 -55.77 6.43 -0.01
N ILE A 85 -56.53 7.18 -0.81
CA ILE A 85 -57.22 8.43 -0.43
C ILE A 85 -58.52 8.17 0.37
N LEU A 86 -58.85 6.92 0.69
CA LEU A 86 -60.08 6.57 1.40
C LEU A 86 -59.91 6.67 2.93
N LEU A 87 -60.12 7.89 3.43
CA LEU A 87 -60.59 8.23 4.78
C LEU A 87 -62.02 8.76 4.62
#